data_AF-A0AAJ0G719-F1
#
_entry.id   AF-A0AAJ0G719-F1
#
_cell.length_a   1.000
_cell.length_b   1.000
_cell.length_c   1.000
_cell.angle_alpha   90.00
_cell.angle_beta   90.00
_cell.angle_gamma   90.00
#
_symmetry.space_group_name_H-M   'P 1'
#
loop_
_entity.id
_entity.type
_entity.pdbx_description
1 polymer ?
#
loop_
_entity_poly.entity_id
_entity_poly.type
_entity_poly.pdbx_seq_one_letter_code
_entity_poly.pdbx_strand_id
1 'polypeptide(L)'
;MPPPQPLLRKLDGIYYVASGTINITDPLATFPETYSITGIDMRGVAVLPNGALTIKPAVKRIASLPGAALPTGVALSRPKSDYLLVADTFRGLIWNVNIRYGSVGVALEDATTKVANGLKVWNGSMYWTSTGLGSFFCIPIDERGNVLPGRTLVLVASNLTCDDSVVDEEGEIYVAGPLDVLTQVTEAGESEVIASTLNSTSSALGRPSAAAFGRLISDRWSLYMTTNGGSTGVPSTARVSRVDLGQPWTRWYYTRVSCRSLGFGGGVRYTSSSLLLQTSRLIYYSIARLLLAGAAKTPTAKS
;
A
#
# COMPACT_ATOMS: atom_id res chain seq x y z
N MET A 1 31.12 29.50 2.22
CA MET A 1 29.74 29.08 2.61
C MET A 1 29.84 27.77 3.34
N PRO A 2 29.14 27.57 4.46
CA PRO A 2 29.01 26.24 5.03
C PRO A 2 28.28 25.33 4.03
N PRO A 3 28.61 24.02 3.97
CA PRO A 3 27.88 23.09 3.13
C PRO A 3 26.39 23.11 3.50
N PRO A 4 25.47 22.98 2.53
CA PRO A 4 24.04 22.93 2.82
C PRO A 4 23.81 21.79 3.82
N GLN A 5 23.27 22.12 4.99
CA GLN A 5 22.95 21.09 5.97
C GLN A 5 21.92 20.14 5.35
N PRO A 6 22.09 18.81 5.48
CA PRO A 6 21.10 17.87 5.01
C PRO A 6 19.79 18.18 5.72
N LEU A 7 18.76 18.53 4.96
CA LEU A 7 17.42 18.82 5.47
C LEU A 7 16.97 17.61 6.31
N LEU A 8 16.97 17.78 7.64
CA LEU A 8 16.47 16.77 8.57
C LEU A 8 15.00 16.50 8.23
N ARG A 9 14.71 15.32 7.67
CA ARG A 9 13.39 14.98 7.15
C ARG A 9 12.45 14.66 8.30
N LYS A 10 11.66 15.63 8.76
CA LYS A 10 10.64 15.43 9.79
C LYS A 10 9.46 14.62 9.23
N LEU A 11 9.17 13.50 9.87
CA LEU A 11 7.93 12.76 9.70
C LEU A 11 6.93 13.38 10.67
N ASP A 12 5.78 13.80 10.16
CA ASP A 12 4.77 14.50 10.94
C ASP A 12 3.44 13.77 10.74
N GLY A 13 3.07 12.95 11.73
CA GLY A 13 1.81 12.22 11.72
C GLY A 13 1.87 10.90 12.49
N ILE A 14 0.68 10.31 12.63
CA ILE A 14 0.51 8.94 13.12
C ILE A 14 0.15 8.09 11.91
N TYR A 15 0.80 6.94 11.79
CA TYR A 15 0.56 5.96 10.74
C TYR A 15 -0.08 4.71 11.30
N TYR A 16 -0.92 4.05 10.51
CA TYR A 16 -1.68 2.90 10.97
C TYR A 16 -1.34 1.68 10.12
N VAL A 17 -0.89 0.61 10.76
CA VAL A 17 -0.53 -0.65 10.11
C VAL A 17 -1.57 -1.70 10.43
N ALA A 18 -2.16 -2.32 9.42
CA ALA A 18 -2.82 -3.62 9.58
C ALA A 18 -1.79 -4.73 9.38
N SER A 19 -1.57 -5.58 10.38
CA SER A 19 -0.53 -6.63 10.31
C SER A 19 -0.98 -7.90 11.00
N GLY A 20 -0.49 -9.04 10.51
CA GLY A 20 -0.69 -10.36 11.12
C GLY A 20 0.09 -11.45 10.38
N THR A 21 -0.25 -12.71 10.68
CA THR A 21 0.42 -13.89 10.12
C THR A 21 -0.43 -14.49 9.00
N ILE A 22 0.20 -14.85 7.88
CA ILE A 22 -0.41 -15.58 6.77
C ILE A 22 0.40 -16.83 6.46
N ASN A 23 -0.29 -17.92 6.10
CA ASN A 23 0.34 -19.07 5.48
C ASN A 23 0.40 -18.88 3.97
N ILE A 24 1.58 -18.57 3.43
CA ILE A 24 1.75 -18.33 1.99
C ILE A 24 1.54 -19.60 1.13
N THR A 25 1.66 -20.79 1.72
CA THR A 25 1.44 -22.07 1.02
C THR A 25 0.00 -22.54 1.07
N ASP A 26 -0.77 -22.03 2.03
CA ASP A 26 -2.21 -22.23 2.13
C ASP A 26 -2.85 -20.91 2.60
N PRO A 27 -3.04 -19.94 1.68
CA PRO A 27 -3.52 -18.60 2.04
C PRO A 27 -4.92 -18.59 2.65
N LEU A 28 -5.70 -19.66 2.47
CA LEU A 28 -7.03 -19.81 3.05
C LEU A 28 -6.97 -20.27 4.53
N ALA A 29 -5.84 -20.81 4.99
CA ALA A 29 -5.57 -21.05 6.40
C ALA A 29 -5.20 -19.72 7.09
N THR A 30 -6.22 -19.06 7.65
CA THR A 30 -6.07 -17.76 8.31
C THR A 30 -5.71 -17.92 9.79
N PHE A 31 -5.07 -16.89 10.36
CA PHE A 31 -4.73 -16.81 11.79
C PHE A 31 -5.35 -15.54 12.39
N PRO A 32 -6.69 -15.47 12.51
CA PRO A 32 -7.41 -14.25 12.86
C PRO A 32 -6.89 -13.57 14.14
N GLU A 33 -6.53 -14.35 15.14
CA GLU A 33 -6.00 -13.91 16.43
C GLU A 33 -4.70 -13.09 16.34
N THR A 34 -3.96 -13.23 15.22
CA THR A 34 -2.70 -12.52 15.00
C THR A 34 -2.89 -11.14 14.38
N TYR A 35 -4.05 -10.87 13.77
CA TYR A 35 -4.28 -9.62 13.07
C TYR A 35 -4.58 -8.47 14.04
N SER A 36 -3.95 -7.33 13.79
CA SER A 36 -4.13 -6.12 14.58
C SER A 36 -3.89 -4.86 13.78
N ILE A 37 -4.47 -3.75 14.27
CA ILE A 37 -4.12 -2.41 13.85
C ILE A 37 -3.11 -1.83 14.84
N THR A 38 -1.99 -1.34 14.33
CA THR A 38 -0.92 -0.70 15.11
C THR A 38 -0.72 0.74 14.67
N GLY A 39 -0.79 1.68 15.61
CA GLY A 39 -0.45 3.08 15.41
C GLY A 39 1.05 3.30 15.63
N ILE A 40 1.69 4.01 14.71
CA ILE A 40 3.09 4.41 14.76
C ILE A 40 3.13 5.94 14.73
N ASP A 41 3.42 6.54 15.87
CA ASP A 41 3.58 7.99 16.00
C ASP A 41 4.99 8.38 15.57
N MET A 42 5.06 9.05 14.42
CA MET A 42 6.31 9.51 13.83
C MET A 42 6.56 11.00 14.10
N ARG A 43 5.70 11.70 14.86
CA ARG A 43 5.86 13.13 15.12
C ARG A 43 7.20 13.39 15.82
N GLY A 44 7.99 14.30 15.25
CA GLY A 44 9.32 14.63 15.77
C GLY A 44 10.42 13.62 15.42
N VAL A 45 10.08 12.51 14.75
CA VAL A 45 11.06 11.60 14.16
C VAL A 45 11.60 12.23 12.88
N ALA A 46 12.92 12.23 12.73
CA ALA A 46 13.57 12.53 11.47
C ALA A 46 14.44 11.38 10.99
N VAL A 47 14.56 11.24 9.67
CA VAL A 47 15.45 10.25 9.05
C VAL A 47 16.76 10.93 8.70
N LEU A 48 17.86 10.40 9.23
CA LEU A 48 19.22 10.83 8.95
C LEU A 48 19.67 10.33 7.55
N PRO A 49 20.69 10.95 6.93
CA PRO A 49 21.18 10.53 5.61
C PRO A 49 21.62 9.06 5.52
N ASN A 50 22.04 8.46 6.65
CA ASN A 50 22.40 7.05 6.75
C ASN A 50 21.19 6.12 6.98
N GLY A 51 19.96 6.64 6.92
CA GLY A 51 18.73 5.90 7.14
C GLY A 51 18.35 5.69 8.62
N ALA A 52 19.20 6.10 9.57
CA ALA A 52 18.87 6.01 10.99
C ALA A 52 17.79 7.03 11.39
N LEU A 53 16.98 6.69 12.39
CA LEU A 53 15.98 7.59 12.94
C LEU A 53 16.60 8.43 14.07
N THR A 54 16.25 9.72 14.15
CA THR A 54 16.72 10.61 15.23
C THR A 54 16.19 10.20 16.59
N ILE A 55 14.96 9.71 16.64
CA ILE A 55 14.32 9.14 17.82
C ILE A 55 13.51 7.92 17.40
N LYS A 56 13.36 6.96 18.31
CA LYS A 56 12.49 5.80 18.09
C LYS A 56 11.02 6.26 18.09
N PRO A 57 10.21 5.89 17.09
CA PRO A 57 8.80 6.23 17.10
C PRO A 57 8.04 5.52 18.21
N ALA A 58 7.00 6.17 18.74
CA ALA A 58 6.10 5.53 19.67
C ALA A 58 5.15 4.60 18.91
N VAL A 59 5.04 3.35 19.37
CA VAL A 59 4.22 2.32 18.73
C VAL A 59 3.17 1.85 19.72
N LYS A 60 1.91 1.80 19.30
CA LYS A 60 0.77 1.39 20.13
C LYS A 60 -0.17 0.51 19.32
N ARG A 61 -0.54 -0.65 19.86
CA ARG A 61 -1.66 -1.43 19.32
C ARG A 61 -2.98 -0.67 19.54
N ILE A 62 -3.73 -0.48 18.45
CA ILE A 62 -5.00 0.24 18.42
C ILE A 62 -6.17 -0.73 18.59
N ALA A 63 -6.19 -1.79 17.80
CA ALA A 63 -7.27 -2.77 17.79
C ALA A 63 -6.73 -4.17 17.49
N SER A 64 -7.40 -5.20 18.01
CA SER A 64 -7.27 -6.57 17.52
C SER A 64 -8.34 -6.82 16.46
N LEU A 65 -8.03 -7.67 15.48
CA LEU A 65 -8.94 -8.08 14.42
C LEU A 65 -9.12 -9.62 14.42
N PRO A 66 -9.66 -10.22 15.50
CA PRO A 66 -9.73 -11.68 15.66
C PRO A 66 -10.71 -12.38 14.70
N GLY A 67 -11.37 -11.65 13.81
CA GLY A 67 -12.18 -12.21 12.72
C GLY A 67 -11.62 -11.91 11.33
N ALA A 68 -10.44 -11.29 11.25
CA ALA A 68 -9.81 -10.95 9.98
C ALA A 68 -9.15 -12.17 9.33
N ALA A 69 -9.06 -12.11 8.01
CA ALA A 69 -8.48 -13.18 7.21
C ALA A 69 -7.22 -12.72 6.48
N LEU A 70 -7.29 -11.59 5.77
CA LEU A 70 -6.12 -10.93 5.20
C LEU A 70 -6.39 -9.42 5.02
N PRO A 71 -6.11 -8.60 6.04
CA PRO A 71 -6.15 -7.15 5.92
C PRO A 71 -5.14 -6.63 4.89
N THR A 72 -5.58 -5.80 3.95
CA THR A 72 -4.77 -5.27 2.84
C THR A 72 -4.85 -3.76 2.76
N GLY A 73 -5.83 -3.17 2.09
CA GLY A 73 -5.94 -1.71 2.00
C GLY A 73 -6.30 -1.08 3.35
N VAL A 74 -5.63 0.01 3.73
CA VAL A 74 -5.95 0.79 4.94
C VAL A 74 -6.11 2.26 4.56
N ALA A 75 -7.19 2.88 4.98
CA ALA A 75 -7.47 4.30 4.76
C ALA A 75 -8.12 4.93 6.00
N LEU A 76 -7.91 6.23 6.24
CA LEU A 76 -8.74 6.97 7.20
C LEU A 76 -10.04 7.36 6.51
N SER A 77 -11.16 7.35 7.23
CA SER A 77 -12.45 7.77 6.66
C SER A 77 -12.46 9.23 6.18
N ARG A 78 -11.52 10.04 6.67
CA ARG A 78 -11.20 11.40 6.21
C ARG A 78 -9.90 11.91 6.84
N PRO A 79 -9.33 13.03 6.34
CA PRO A 79 -8.30 13.79 7.03
C PRO A 79 -8.55 13.94 8.55
N LYS A 80 -7.61 13.51 9.38
CA LYS A 80 -7.64 13.58 10.86
C LYS A 80 -8.80 12.83 11.53
N SER A 81 -9.41 11.85 10.85
CA SER A 81 -10.47 11.03 11.43
C SER A 81 -9.99 10.16 12.59
N ASP A 82 -10.91 9.83 13.49
CA ASP A 82 -10.76 8.78 14.49
C ASP A 82 -11.22 7.40 13.97
N TYR A 83 -11.52 7.28 12.66
CA TYR A 83 -12.02 6.06 12.03
C TYR A 83 -11.13 5.63 10.87
N LEU A 84 -10.74 4.36 10.89
CA LEU A 84 -9.99 3.67 9.84
C LEU A 84 -10.89 2.68 9.12
N LEU A 85 -10.73 2.62 7.80
CA LEU A 85 -11.29 1.62 6.94
C LEU A 85 -10.19 0.63 6.55
N VAL A 86 -10.51 -0.66 6.59
CA VAL A 86 -9.54 -1.73 6.33
C VAL A 86 -10.17 -2.79 5.45
N ALA A 87 -9.70 -2.92 4.20
CA ALA A 87 -10.12 -3.99 3.32
C ALA A 87 -9.56 -5.32 3.82
N ASP A 88 -10.39 -6.36 3.79
CA ASP A 88 -10.00 -7.72 4.16
C ASP A 88 -10.26 -8.67 2.98
N THR A 89 -9.19 -8.99 2.27
CA THR A 89 -9.23 -9.66 0.96
C THR A 89 -9.95 -11.00 1.03
N PHE A 90 -9.63 -11.82 2.02
CA PHE A 90 -10.17 -13.17 2.14
C PHE A 90 -11.48 -13.23 2.93
N ARG A 91 -11.73 -12.24 3.80
CA ARG A 91 -13.03 -12.13 4.46
C ARG A 91 -14.09 -11.56 3.51
N GLY A 92 -13.68 -10.78 2.52
CA GLY A 92 -14.58 -10.19 1.53
C GLY A 92 -15.39 -9.03 2.09
N LEU A 93 -14.81 -8.22 2.98
CA LEU A 93 -15.47 -7.07 3.59
C LEU A 93 -14.48 -5.93 3.84
N ILE A 94 -15.01 -4.77 4.22
CA ILE A 94 -14.24 -3.62 4.68
C ILE A 94 -14.61 -3.34 6.14
N TRP A 95 -13.62 -3.46 7.03
CA TRP A 95 -13.76 -3.13 8.44
C TRP A 95 -13.83 -1.62 8.67
N ASN A 96 -14.56 -1.19 9.70
CA ASN A 96 -14.52 0.14 10.28
C ASN A 96 -13.94 0.06 11.70
N VAL A 97 -12.78 0.69 11.92
CA VAL A 97 -12.04 0.63 13.18
C VAL A 97 -11.99 2.02 13.81
N ASN A 98 -12.54 2.15 15.02
CA ASN A 98 -12.39 3.35 15.81
C ASN A 98 -11.00 3.38 16.48
N ILE A 99 -10.20 4.38 16.15
CA ILE A 99 -8.82 4.51 16.63
C ILE A 99 -8.75 4.79 18.14
N ARG A 100 -9.72 5.54 18.69
CA ARG A 100 -9.68 5.92 20.11
C ARG A 100 -10.00 4.76 21.02
N TYR A 101 -11.02 4.00 20.68
CA TYR A 101 -11.56 2.94 21.53
C TYR A 101 -11.09 1.54 21.11
N GLY A 102 -10.51 1.40 19.91
CA GLY A 102 -10.13 0.09 19.36
C GLY A 102 -11.33 -0.77 18.96
N SER A 103 -12.54 -0.22 18.94
CA SER A 103 -13.75 -0.94 18.55
C SER A 103 -13.78 -1.17 17.05
N VAL A 104 -14.21 -2.35 16.63
CA VAL A 104 -14.23 -2.80 15.24
C VAL A 104 -15.66 -3.12 14.84
N GLY A 105 -16.08 -2.65 13.67
CA GLY A 105 -17.33 -2.99 13.01
C GLY A 105 -17.10 -3.23 11.51
N VAL A 106 -18.18 -3.43 10.77
CA VAL A 106 -18.16 -3.60 9.31
C VAL A 106 -18.70 -2.33 8.65
N ALA A 107 -17.93 -1.75 7.73
CA ALA A 107 -18.37 -0.62 6.90
C ALA A 107 -19.18 -1.09 5.69
N LEU A 108 -18.71 -2.16 5.03
CA LEU A 108 -19.30 -2.72 3.82
C LEU A 108 -18.96 -4.22 3.73
N GLU A 109 -19.96 -5.04 3.40
CA GLU A 109 -19.82 -6.46 3.12
C GLU A 109 -20.84 -6.84 2.03
N ASP A 110 -20.38 -7.03 0.80
CA ASP A 110 -21.21 -7.47 -0.31
C ASP A 110 -20.40 -8.23 -1.37
N ALA A 111 -21.00 -8.47 -2.55
CA ALA A 111 -20.34 -9.20 -3.62
C ALA A 111 -19.11 -8.49 -4.22
N THR A 112 -19.02 -7.17 -4.09
CA THR A 112 -17.97 -6.31 -4.67
C THR A 112 -16.75 -6.18 -3.78
N THR A 113 -16.88 -6.50 -2.48
CA THR A 113 -15.76 -6.53 -1.52
C THR A 113 -14.99 -7.85 -1.54
N LYS A 114 -15.42 -8.81 -2.37
CA LYS A 114 -14.68 -10.06 -2.59
C LYS A 114 -13.28 -9.77 -3.13
N VAL A 115 -12.25 -10.28 -2.46
CA VAL A 115 -10.84 -10.06 -2.86
C VAL A 115 -10.53 -8.57 -3.01
N ALA A 116 -11.12 -7.73 -2.15
CA ALA A 116 -10.79 -6.31 -2.07
C ALA A 116 -9.33 -6.16 -1.59
N ASN A 117 -8.55 -5.36 -2.29
CA ASN A 117 -7.15 -5.11 -1.96
C ASN A 117 -6.95 -3.64 -1.63
N GLY A 118 -6.63 -2.83 -2.63
CA GLY A 118 -6.45 -1.40 -2.49
C GLY A 118 -7.67 -0.70 -1.91
N LEU A 119 -7.42 0.25 -1.01
CA LEU A 119 -8.45 1.07 -0.39
C LEU A 119 -7.95 2.51 -0.30
N LYS A 120 -8.77 3.45 -0.79
CA LYS A 120 -8.53 4.90 -0.72
C LYS A 120 -9.81 5.61 -0.33
N VAL A 121 -9.67 6.80 0.25
CA VAL A 121 -10.79 7.70 0.51
C VAL A 121 -10.46 9.03 -0.14
N TRP A 122 -11.37 9.49 -0.98
CA TRP A 122 -11.24 10.76 -1.69
C TRP A 122 -12.63 11.41 -1.80
N ASN A 123 -12.68 12.72 -1.55
CA ASN A 123 -13.90 13.54 -1.64
C ASN A 123 -15.17 12.92 -0.98
N GLY A 124 -15.02 12.34 0.23
CA GLY A 124 -16.15 11.75 0.97
C GLY A 124 -16.63 10.39 0.45
N SER A 125 -15.91 9.79 -0.50
CA SER A 125 -16.18 8.46 -1.02
C SER A 125 -15.04 7.51 -0.70
N MET A 126 -15.39 6.27 -0.41
CA MET A 126 -14.46 5.15 -0.32
C MET A 126 -14.31 4.52 -1.70
N TYR A 127 -13.07 4.26 -2.09
CA TYR A 127 -12.69 3.63 -3.34
C TYR A 127 -11.90 2.37 -3.05
N TRP A 128 -12.18 1.29 -3.77
CA TRP A 128 -11.42 0.05 -3.61
C TRP A 128 -11.29 -0.71 -4.93
N THR A 129 -10.16 -1.40 -5.05
CA THR A 129 -9.92 -2.39 -6.09
C THR A 129 -10.37 -3.76 -5.60
N SER A 130 -10.98 -4.54 -6.48
CA SER A 130 -11.19 -5.98 -6.28
C SER A 130 -10.39 -6.73 -7.33
N THR A 131 -9.31 -7.38 -6.90
CA THR A 131 -8.46 -8.19 -7.80
C THR A 131 -9.22 -9.39 -8.32
N GLY A 132 -10.10 -9.98 -7.50
CA GLY A 132 -10.93 -11.11 -7.91
C GLY A 132 -11.95 -10.77 -8.99
N LEU A 133 -12.42 -9.52 -9.03
CA LEU A 133 -13.37 -9.03 -10.04
C LEU A 133 -12.71 -8.23 -11.17
N GLY A 134 -11.40 -7.98 -11.09
CA GLY A 134 -10.68 -7.10 -12.02
C GLY A 134 -11.34 -5.73 -12.16
N SER A 135 -11.83 -5.17 -11.05
CA SER A 135 -12.71 -4.00 -11.06
C SER A 135 -12.33 -3.00 -9.97
N PHE A 136 -12.70 -1.74 -10.20
CA PHE A 136 -12.52 -0.62 -9.29
C PHE A 136 -13.88 0.00 -8.99
N PHE A 137 -14.18 0.16 -7.71
CA PHE A 137 -15.49 0.57 -7.22
C PHE A 137 -15.37 1.80 -6.33
N CYS A 138 -16.47 2.54 -6.20
CA CYS A 138 -16.59 3.56 -5.18
C CYS A 138 -18.00 3.63 -4.57
N ILE A 139 -18.07 4.14 -3.34
CA ILE A 139 -19.33 4.42 -2.66
C ILE A 139 -19.18 5.60 -1.69
N PRO A 140 -20.17 6.50 -1.59
CA PRO A 140 -20.16 7.57 -0.59
C PRO A 140 -20.21 7.05 0.84
N ILE A 141 -19.44 7.67 1.72
CA ILE A 141 -19.36 7.34 3.15
C ILE A 141 -19.61 8.58 4.02
N ASP A 142 -20.04 8.36 5.27
CA ASP A 142 -20.10 9.41 6.28
C ASP A 142 -18.71 9.74 6.86
N GLU A 143 -18.65 10.73 7.74
CA GLU A 143 -17.41 11.15 8.40
C GLU A 143 -16.74 10.03 9.24
N ARG A 144 -17.51 9.01 9.62
CA ARG A 144 -17.06 7.85 10.40
C ARG A 144 -16.72 6.66 9.51
N GLY A 145 -16.89 6.78 8.19
CA GLY A 145 -16.60 5.71 7.23
C GLY A 145 -17.73 4.70 7.04
N ASN A 146 -18.95 4.98 7.51
CA ASN A 146 -20.10 4.13 7.22
C ASN A 146 -20.67 4.47 5.85
N VAL A 147 -21.12 3.47 5.11
CA VAL A 147 -21.85 3.68 3.87
C VAL A 147 -23.13 4.47 4.14
N LEU A 148 -23.35 5.53 3.37
CA LEU A 148 -24.54 6.36 3.51
C LEU A 148 -25.81 5.60 3.07
N PRO A 149 -26.89 5.59 3.88
CA PRO A 149 -28.12 4.92 3.51
C PRO A 149 -28.68 5.38 2.15
N GLY A 150 -29.13 4.42 1.34
CA GLY A 150 -29.72 4.69 0.03
C GLY A 150 -28.73 5.16 -1.05
N ARG A 151 -27.42 5.13 -0.80
CA ARG A 151 -26.40 5.37 -1.83
C ARG A 151 -26.09 4.08 -2.58
N THR A 152 -25.97 4.22 -3.89
CA THR A 152 -25.64 3.12 -4.79
C THR A 152 -24.13 3.06 -4.98
N LEU A 153 -23.61 1.83 -4.93
CA LEU A 153 -22.26 1.52 -5.35
C LEU A 153 -22.07 1.87 -6.83
N VAL A 154 -20.91 2.40 -7.18
CA VAL A 154 -20.53 2.74 -8.55
C VAL A 154 -19.38 1.83 -8.98
N LEU A 155 -19.55 1.15 -10.11
CA LEU A 155 -18.44 0.53 -10.83
C LEU A 155 -17.71 1.64 -11.60
N VAL A 156 -16.52 2.01 -11.13
CA VAL A 156 -15.71 3.07 -11.75
C VAL A 156 -15.04 2.54 -13.00
N ALA A 157 -14.43 1.37 -12.93
CA ALA A 157 -13.79 0.72 -14.08
C ALA A 157 -13.77 -0.80 -13.91
N SER A 158 -13.76 -1.52 -15.03
CA SER A 158 -13.69 -2.99 -15.08
C SER A 158 -12.62 -3.44 -16.06
N ASN A 159 -12.40 -4.75 -16.16
CA ASN A 159 -11.35 -5.34 -17.01
C ASN A 159 -9.94 -4.83 -16.65
N LEU A 160 -9.72 -4.56 -15.36
CA LEU A 160 -8.45 -4.10 -14.81
C LEU A 160 -7.66 -5.26 -14.22
N THR A 161 -6.35 -5.28 -14.48
CA THR A 161 -5.39 -5.90 -13.57
C THR A 161 -5.12 -4.90 -12.44
N CYS A 162 -5.57 -5.22 -11.24
CA CYS A 162 -5.53 -4.30 -10.10
C CYS A 162 -5.06 -5.00 -8.81
N ASP A 163 -4.29 -4.28 -8.00
CA ASP A 163 -3.90 -4.65 -6.63
C ASP A 163 -4.23 -3.47 -5.71
N ASP A 164 -3.44 -2.39 -5.72
CA ASP A 164 -3.77 -1.12 -5.06
C ASP A 164 -3.86 0.05 -6.05
N SER A 165 -4.41 1.17 -5.60
CA SER A 165 -4.58 2.40 -6.38
C SER A 165 -4.13 3.63 -5.59
N VAL A 166 -3.90 4.74 -6.28
CA VAL A 166 -3.74 6.06 -5.69
C VAL A 166 -4.59 7.07 -6.46
N VAL A 167 -5.16 8.03 -5.74
CA VAL A 167 -5.92 9.15 -6.32
C VAL A 167 -5.08 10.40 -6.20
N ASP A 168 -5.01 11.21 -7.26
CA ASP A 168 -4.31 12.49 -7.24
C ASP A 168 -5.20 13.63 -6.67
N GLU A 169 -4.70 14.87 -6.77
CA GLU A 169 -5.42 16.04 -6.24
C GLU A 169 -6.65 16.40 -7.07
N GLU A 170 -6.64 16.05 -8.35
CA GLU A 170 -7.67 16.28 -9.34
C GLU A 170 -8.73 15.16 -9.39
N GLY A 171 -8.47 14.01 -8.77
CA GLY A 171 -9.38 12.86 -8.74
C GLY A 171 -9.07 11.78 -9.77
N GLU A 172 -7.99 11.93 -10.54
CA GLU A 172 -7.50 10.87 -11.42
C GLU A 172 -6.94 9.72 -10.59
N ILE A 173 -7.28 8.50 -11.01
CA ILE A 173 -6.88 7.28 -10.31
C ILE A 173 -5.77 6.60 -11.09
N TYR A 174 -4.76 6.11 -10.37
CA TYR A 174 -3.68 5.31 -10.90
C TYR A 174 -3.67 3.96 -10.20
N VAL A 175 -3.89 2.90 -10.97
CA VAL A 175 -4.05 1.53 -10.48
C VAL A 175 -2.79 0.73 -10.78
N ALA A 176 -2.15 0.23 -9.71
CA ALA A 176 -1.05 -0.72 -9.81
C ALA A 176 -1.61 -2.11 -10.11
N GLY A 177 -1.16 -2.71 -11.21
CA GLY A 177 -1.59 -4.02 -11.66
C GLY A 177 -0.48 -5.08 -11.51
N PRO A 178 -0.72 -6.21 -10.83
CA PRO A 178 0.31 -7.22 -10.59
C PRO A 178 0.74 -7.97 -11.86
N LEU A 179 0.10 -7.71 -13.01
CA LEU A 179 0.50 -8.16 -14.35
C LEU A 179 1.37 -7.13 -15.08
N ASP A 180 2.25 -6.44 -14.35
CA ASP A 180 3.22 -5.47 -14.90
C ASP A 180 2.57 -4.31 -15.68
N VAL A 181 1.49 -3.76 -15.14
CA VAL A 181 0.87 -2.54 -15.70
C VAL A 181 0.60 -1.49 -14.63
N LEU A 182 0.59 -0.25 -15.09
CA LEU A 182 0.03 0.90 -14.41
C LEU A 182 -1.07 1.46 -15.31
N THR A 183 -2.29 1.45 -14.79
CA THR A 183 -3.47 1.93 -15.53
C THR A 183 -3.94 3.25 -14.91
N GLN A 184 -4.11 4.26 -15.74
CA GLN A 184 -4.83 5.47 -15.37
C GLN A 184 -6.32 5.25 -15.58
N VAL A 185 -7.13 5.72 -14.64
CA VAL A 185 -8.59 5.69 -14.70
C VAL A 185 -9.08 7.09 -14.39
N THR A 186 -9.82 7.67 -15.33
CA THR A 186 -10.44 8.99 -15.18
C THR A 186 -11.65 8.92 -14.25
N GLU A 187 -12.13 10.06 -13.75
CA GLU A 187 -13.36 10.12 -12.96
C GLU A 187 -14.59 9.59 -13.74
N ALA A 188 -14.60 9.73 -15.07
CA ALA A 188 -15.63 9.20 -15.94
C ALA A 188 -15.59 7.67 -16.11
N GLY A 189 -14.56 7.00 -15.58
CA GLY A 189 -14.37 5.55 -15.66
C GLY A 189 -13.60 5.07 -16.88
N GLU A 190 -13.17 5.97 -17.76
CA GLU A 190 -12.29 5.63 -18.89
C GLU A 190 -10.92 5.22 -18.37
N SER A 191 -10.38 4.11 -18.91
CA SER A 191 -9.11 3.54 -18.45
C SER A 191 -8.09 3.39 -19.56
N GLU A 192 -6.84 3.78 -19.31
CA GLU A 192 -5.71 3.67 -20.22
C GLU A 192 -4.48 3.08 -19.52
N VAL A 193 -3.82 2.11 -20.15
CA VAL A 193 -2.54 1.59 -19.66
C VAL A 193 -1.42 2.58 -20.01
N ILE A 194 -0.94 3.32 -19.01
CA ILE A 194 0.06 4.38 -19.19
C ILE A 194 1.50 3.90 -18.99
N ALA A 195 1.70 2.74 -18.37
CA ALA A 195 2.98 2.04 -18.37
C ALA A 195 2.76 0.53 -18.34
N SER A 196 3.49 -0.22 -19.16
CA SER A 196 3.39 -1.68 -19.25
C SER A 196 4.69 -2.30 -19.75
N THR A 197 4.92 -3.57 -19.39
CA THR A 197 5.98 -4.40 -19.98
C THR A 197 5.45 -5.46 -20.96
N LEU A 198 4.15 -5.46 -21.29
CA LEU A 198 3.53 -6.47 -22.17
C LEU A 198 4.17 -6.54 -23.57
N ASN A 199 4.90 -5.49 -23.99
CA ASN A 199 5.63 -5.42 -25.27
C ASN A 199 7.13 -5.10 -25.12
N SER A 200 7.72 -5.24 -23.92
CA SER A 200 9.14 -4.94 -23.68
C SER A 200 9.84 -6.07 -22.94
N THR A 201 11.01 -6.49 -23.42
CA THR A 201 11.84 -7.56 -22.84
C THR A 201 12.52 -7.20 -21.51
N SER A 202 12.31 -5.98 -20.99
CA SER A 202 12.81 -5.54 -19.68
C SER A 202 11.68 -5.23 -18.71
N SER A 203 11.59 -5.97 -17.60
CA SER A 203 10.59 -5.80 -16.53
C SER A 203 10.79 -4.48 -15.77
N ALA A 204 10.32 -3.36 -16.32
CA ALA A 204 10.53 -2.05 -15.69
C ALA A 204 9.67 -1.85 -14.43
N LEU A 205 8.44 -2.38 -14.40
CA LEU A 205 7.51 -2.20 -13.27
C LEU A 205 7.64 -3.29 -12.20
N GLY A 206 7.95 -4.52 -12.58
CA GLY A 206 8.33 -5.59 -11.64
C GLY A 206 7.17 -6.17 -10.86
N ARG A 207 5.95 -6.16 -11.41
CA ARG A 207 4.66 -6.55 -10.81
C ARG A 207 4.29 -5.61 -9.66
N PRO A 208 3.87 -4.37 -10.00
CA PRO A 208 3.53 -3.37 -9.00
C PRO A 208 2.34 -3.84 -8.16
N SER A 209 2.47 -3.69 -6.85
CA SER A 209 1.44 -4.06 -5.86
C SER A 209 0.77 -2.85 -5.23
N ALA A 210 1.48 -1.71 -5.14
CA ALA A 210 0.92 -0.46 -4.68
C ALA A 210 1.65 0.73 -5.29
N ALA A 211 0.98 1.88 -5.31
CA ALA A 211 1.49 3.13 -5.85
C ALA A 211 1.26 4.28 -4.89
N ALA A 212 2.13 5.29 -4.95
CA ALA A 212 1.93 6.57 -4.29
C ALA A 212 2.70 7.68 -4.99
N PHE A 213 2.18 8.89 -4.90
CA PHE A 213 2.88 10.07 -5.38
C PHE A 213 4.11 10.40 -4.54
N GLY A 214 5.11 10.95 -5.21
CA GLY A 214 6.22 11.65 -4.58
C GLY A 214 5.74 12.85 -3.77
N ARG A 215 6.64 13.38 -2.94
CA ARG A 215 6.34 14.41 -1.93
C ARG A 215 7.14 15.66 -2.04
N LEU A 216 8.28 15.55 -2.69
CA LEU A 216 9.14 16.67 -2.93
C LEU A 216 8.55 17.44 -4.09
N ILE A 217 8.78 18.74 -4.09
CA ILE A 217 8.41 19.58 -5.24
C ILE A 217 9.01 19.00 -6.54
N SER A 218 10.18 18.37 -6.45
CA SER A 218 10.88 17.73 -7.56
C SER A 218 10.30 16.39 -8.04
N ASP A 219 9.45 15.72 -7.25
CA ASP A 219 8.91 14.40 -7.58
C ASP A 219 7.39 14.27 -7.33
N ARG A 220 6.69 15.38 -7.07
CA ARG A 220 5.24 15.40 -6.83
C ARG A 220 4.39 14.86 -7.98
N TRP A 221 4.97 14.82 -9.19
CA TRP A 221 4.35 14.25 -10.40
C TRP A 221 4.91 12.87 -10.75
N SER A 222 5.53 12.21 -9.78
CA SER A 222 6.13 10.90 -9.91
C SER A 222 5.35 9.90 -9.07
N LEU A 223 5.01 8.76 -9.65
CA LEU A 223 4.50 7.62 -8.94
C LEU A 223 5.63 6.69 -8.54
N TYR A 224 5.70 6.39 -7.26
CA TYR A 224 6.56 5.36 -6.69
C TYR A 224 5.72 4.11 -6.46
N MET A 225 6.17 2.99 -6.99
CA MET A 225 5.47 1.72 -6.91
C MET A 225 6.30 0.67 -6.19
N THR A 226 5.70 -0.01 -5.23
CA THR A 226 6.28 -1.20 -4.61
C THR A 226 6.00 -2.43 -5.47
N THR A 227 6.88 -3.42 -5.40
CA THR A 227 6.75 -4.63 -6.20
C THR A 227 6.76 -5.90 -5.37
N ASN A 228 6.09 -6.95 -5.85
CA ASN A 228 6.05 -8.25 -5.18
C ASN A 228 7.31 -9.11 -5.39
N GLY A 229 8.31 -8.61 -6.13
CA GLY A 229 9.56 -9.33 -6.38
C GLY A 229 9.49 -10.42 -7.45
N GLY A 230 8.44 -10.50 -8.27
CA GLY A 230 8.38 -11.46 -9.37
C GLY A 230 7.54 -12.71 -9.04
N SER A 231 7.25 -13.52 -10.07
CA SER A 231 6.55 -14.81 -9.91
C SER A 231 7.48 -15.88 -9.35
N THR A 232 6.93 -16.87 -8.66
CA THR A 232 7.62 -18.13 -8.35
C THR A 232 8.27 -18.70 -9.61
N GLY A 233 9.60 -18.80 -9.62
CA GLY A 233 10.39 -19.36 -10.73
C GLY A 233 11.25 -18.37 -11.51
N VAL A 234 11.03 -17.06 -11.38
CA VAL A 234 11.94 -16.04 -11.93
C VAL A 234 12.41 -15.14 -10.79
N PRO A 235 13.64 -15.32 -10.28
CA PRO A 235 14.16 -14.46 -9.23
C PRO A 235 14.22 -13.03 -9.74
N SER A 236 13.35 -12.17 -9.22
CA SER A 236 13.52 -10.73 -9.34
C SER A 236 13.61 -10.14 -7.94
N THR A 237 14.35 -9.06 -7.79
CA THR A 237 14.42 -8.37 -6.50
C THR A 237 13.21 -7.47 -6.35
N ALA A 238 12.48 -7.63 -5.23
CA ALA A 238 11.50 -6.64 -4.81
C ALA A 238 12.18 -5.26 -4.83
N ARG A 239 11.52 -4.29 -5.47
CA ARG A 239 12.09 -2.97 -5.74
C ARG A 239 11.03 -1.90 -5.53
N VAL A 240 11.49 -0.66 -5.50
CA VAL A 240 10.62 0.49 -5.71
C VAL A 240 10.89 1.00 -7.11
N SER A 241 9.88 0.95 -7.98
CA SER A 241 9.94 1.52 -9.32
C SER A 241 9.37 2.94 -9.29
N ARG A 242 9.84 3.81 -10.20
CA ARG A 242 9.34 5.18 -10.35
C ARG A 242 8.86 5.40 -11.77
N VAL A 243 7.69 6.03 -11.93
CA VAL A 243 7.16 6.52 -13.20
C VAL A 243 6.91 8.02 -13.07
N ASP A 244 7.46 8.82 -13.98
CA ASP A 244 7.21 10.26 -14.04
C ASP A 244 6.04 10.52 -15.01
N LEU A 245 4.97 11.16 -14.53
CA LEU A 245 3.76 11.41 -15.31
C LEU A 245 3.84 12.66 -16.20
N GLY A 246 4.92 13.44 -16.07
CA GLY A 246 5.01 14.79 -16.63
C GLY A 246 4.17 15.79 -15.84
N GLN A 247 4.43 17.10 -15.99
CA GLN A 247 3.56 18.10 -15.39
C GLN A 247 2.21 18.15 -16.13
N PRO A 248 1.09 18.50 -15.48
CA PRO A 248 -0.23 18.58 -16.12
C PRO A 248 -0.25 19.43 -17.41
N TRP A 249 0.56 20.48 -17.47
CA TRP A 249 0.66 21.41 -18.61
C TRP A 249 1.52 20.89 -19.78
N THR A 250 2.36 19.88 -19.54
CA THR A 250 3.27 19.29 -20.55
C THR A 250 2.68 18.07 -21.27
N ARG A 251 1.44 17.68 -20.92
CA ARG A 251 0.76 16.48 -21.43
C ARG A 251 0.51 16.48 -22.96
N TRP A 252 0.91 17.55 -23.67
CA TRP A 252 0.82 17.69 -25.13
C TRP A 252 2.10 17.41 -25.92
N TYR A 253 3.24 17.04 -25.30
CA TYR A 253 4.48 16.77 -26.04
C TYR A 253 5.25 15.51 -25.57
N TYR A 254 5.00 14.38 -26.24
CA TYR A 254 5.84 13.19 -26.55
C TYR A 254 6.97 12.64 -25.60
N THR A 255 6.81 11.33 -25.30
CA THR A 255 7.76 10.17 -25.28
C THR A 255 8.82 9.83 -24.20
N ARG A 256 8.73 8.53 -23.80
CA ARG A 256 9.71 7.50 -23.35
C ARG A 256 10.82 7.87 -22.34
N VAL A 257 10.78 7.25 -21.16
CA VAL A 257 11.90 7.18 -20.20
C VAL A 257 12.28 5.72 -19.91
N SER A 258 13.57 5.41 -19.99
CA SER A 258 14.21 4.11 -19.72
C SER A 258 14.63 3.98 -18.25
N CYS A 259 14.52 2.78 -17.66
CA CYS A 259 14.82 2.52 -16.24
C CYS A 259 16.01 1.52 -16.07
N ARG A 260 16.96 1.82 -15.18
CA ARG A 260 18.10 0.95 -14.79
C ARG A 260 17.88 0.36 -13.39
N SER A 261 18.20 -0.93 -13.18
CA SER A 261 18.08 -1.63 -11.88
C SER A 261 19.43 -1.99 -11.24
N LEU A 262 19.50 -1.99 -9.91
CA LEU A 262 20.56 -2.59 -9.07
C LEU A 262 19.89 -3.59 -8.10
N GLY A 263 20.47 -4.78 -7.89
CA GLY A 263 19.83 -5.86 -7.12
C GLY A 263 20.75 -6.56 -6.11
N PHE A 264 20.14 -7.16 -5.08
CA PHE A 264 20.69 -8.19 -4.16
C PHE A 264 19.53 -9.06 -3.59
N GLY A 265 19.75 -10.37 -3.38
CA GLY A 265 18.70 -11.38 -3.13
C GLY A 265 18.77 -12.17 -1.81
N GLY A 266 17.71 -12.97 -1.55
CA GLY A 266 17.60 -14.00 -0.50
C GLY A 266 16.18 -14.13 0.11
N GLY A 267 15.59 -15.34 0.17
CA GLY A 267 14.20 -15.60 0.62
C GLY A 267 14.02 -15.97 2.11
N VAL A 268 12.85 -15.64 2.71
CA VAL A 268 12.51 -15.79 4.16
C VAL A 268 10.98 -15.83 4.37
N ARG A 269 10.47 -16.41 5.47
CA ARG A 269 9.05 -16.29 5.93
C ARG A 269 8.63 -14.82 6.14
N TYR A 270 7.39 -14.47 5.82
CA TYR A 270 6.93 -13.08 5.70
C TYR A 270 5.84 -12.68 6.70
N THR A 271 5.97 -11.47 7.26
CA THR A 271 4.89 -10.73 7.90
C THR A 271 4.26 -9.79 6.87
N SER A 272 2.94 -9.86 6.68
CA SER A 272 2.21 -8.87 5.87
C SER A 272 1.81 -7.69 6.76
N SER A 273 2.04 -6.46 6.28
CA SER A 273 1.86 -5.26 7.09
C SER A 273 1.50 -4.05 6.23
N SER A 274 0.23 -3.66 6.21
CA SER A 274 -0.29 -2.54 5.40
C SER A 274 -0.34 -1.22 6.14
N LEU A 275 0.51 -0.26 5.77
CA LEU A 275 0.63 1.05 6.41
C LEU A 275 -0.15 2.15 5.68
N LEU A 276 -1.03 2.84 6.42
CA LEU A 276 -1.67 4.10 6.03
C LEU A 276 -0.79 5.31 6.38
N LEU A 277 -0.56 6.18 5.40
CA LEU A 277 0.07 7.49 5.57
C LEU A 277 -0.96 8.62 5.44
N GLN A 278 -1.22 9.33 6.54
CA GLN A 278 -1.93 10.60 6.48
C GLN A 278 -0.92 11.75 6.37
N THR A 279 -1.20 12.61 5.40
CA THR A 279 -0.25 13.46 4.67
C THR A 279 0.57 12.61 3.67
N SER A 280 0.70 13.10 2.45
CA SER A 280 1.12 12.42 1.21
C SER A 280 2.47 11.65 1.15
N ARG A 281 3.10 11.02 2.20
CA ARG A 281 4.60 10.69 2.26
C ARG A 281 4.67 9.22 2.28
N LEU A 282 5.31 8.65 1.28
CA LEU A 282 5.72 7.26 1.33
C LEU A 282 6.81 7.07 2.39
N ILE A 283 6.52 6.20 3.35
CA ILE A 283 7.43 5.18 3.88
C ILE A 283 6.56 3.98 4.21
N TYR A 284 6.35 3.06 3.27
CA TYR A 284 5.84 1.74 3.61
C TYR A 284 7.05 0.81 3.81
N TYR A 285 7.15 0.19 4.98
CA TYR A 285 8.13 -0.84 5.27
C TYR A 285 7.44 -2.19 5.23
N SER A 286 7.83 -3.05 4.27
CA SER A 286 7.83 -4.48 4.52
C SER A 286 9.17 -4.79 5.20
N ILE A 287 9.18 -4.97 6.52
CA ILE A 287 10.35 -5.47 7.25
C ILE A 287 10.23 -6.99 7.28
N ALA A 288 11.06 -7.68 6.50
CA ALA A 288 11.49 -9.02 6.85
C ALA A 288 12.63 -8.89 7.87
N ARG A 289 12.38 -9.24 9.14
CA ARG A 289 13.46 -9.41 10.14
C ARG A 289 13.64 -10.90 10.41
N LEU A 290 14.81 -11.43 10.04
CA LEU A 290 15.32 -12.70 10.55
C LEU A 290 15.57 -12.57 12.05
N LEU A 291 14.88 -13.36 12.87
CA LEU A 291 15.30 -13.67 14.24
C LEU A 291 15.83 -15.10 14.23
N LEU A 292 17.15 -15.27 14.16
CA LEU A 292 17.82 -16.48 14.62
C LEU A 292 18.49 -16.14 15.96
N ALA A 293 17.85 -16.51 17.05
CA ALA A 293 18.48 -16.57 18.36
C ALA A 293 18.66 -18.05 18.74
N GLY A 294 19.94 -18.46 18.85
CA GLY A 294 20.40 -19.44 19.84
C GLY A 294 20.12 -20.92 19.58
N ALA A 295 21.07 -21.61 18.95
CA ALA A 295 21.53 -22.91 19.42
C ALA A 295 23.03 -23.03 19.14
N ALA A 296 23.83 -22.87 20.19
CA ALA A 296 25.26 -23.13 20.16
C ALA A 296 25.52 -24.56 19.66
N LYS A 297 26.40 -24.72 18.66
CA LYS A 297 27.09 -25.97 18.42
C LYS A 297 28.57 -25.75 18.70
N THR A 298 29.01 -26.34 19.80
CA THR A 298 30.41 -26.60 20.16
C THR A 298 31.16 -27.22 18.99
N PRO A 299 32.43 -26.84 18.73
CA PRO A 299 33.22 -27.48 17.69
C PRO A 299 33.73 -28.83 18.21
N THR A 300 33.36 -29.91 17.53
CA THR A 300 34.04 -31.20 17.65
C THR A 300 35.39 -31.10 16.96
N ALA A 301 36.46 -31.24 17.74
CA ALA A 301 37.80 -31.51 17.27
C ALA A 301 37.81 -32.83 16.46
N LYS A 302 38.55 -32.85 15.36
CA LYS A 302 39.03 -34.11 14.77
C LYS A 302 40.52 -34.21 15.05
N SER A 303 40.86 -35.33 15.69
CA SER A 303 42.19 -35.96 15.73
C SER A 303 42.69 -36.30 14.34
#